data_AF-A0A7S1VTB5-F1
#
_entry.id   AF-A0A7S1VTB5-F1
#
_cell.length_a   1.000
_cell.length_b   1.000
_cell.length_c   1.000
_cell.angle_alpha   90.00
_cell.angle_beta   90.00
_cell.angle_gamma   90.00
#
_symmetry.space_group_name_H-M   'P 1'
#
loop_
_entity.id
_entity.type
_entity.pdbx_description
1 polymer ?
#
loop_
_entity_poly.entity_id
_entity_poly.type
_entity_poly.pdbx_seq_one_letter_code
_entity_poly.pdbx_strand_id
1 'polypeptide(L)'
;MIKFHEPYGQVEVCSVGTRVPYYLNRSVILLLSSHGVEDAVFRGKQQRMLDQLDSMLSDTETAIRMLPRLSGPDSDLRKSLLYMLYTGLSPRMDPFLLDCMNAIRSHHLYSLRKKARIFVECGAVLMGGVDEYGILPEFCVFVQVEREKHPLETQKGCKPVVGPVLVTKHPVTHPGDVRMLL
;
A
#
# COMPACT_ATOMS: atom_id res chain seq x y z
N MET A 1 -21.96 8.13 16.80
CA MET A 1 -22.91 9.00 16.07
C MET A 1 -24.26 8.29 16.06
N ILE A 2 -25.28 8.86 16.70
CA ILE A 2 -26.63 8.29 16.73
C ILE A 2 -27.37 8.79 15.48
N LYS A 3 -27.83 7.87 14.63
CA LYS A 3 -28.66 8.22 13.46
C LYS A 3 -30.15 8.23 13.80
N PHE A 4 -30.59 7.32 14.66
CA PHE A 4 -31.94 7.19 15.19
C PHE A 4 -31.89 6.47 16.55
N HIS A 5 -32.92 6.62 17.38
CA HIS A 5 -32.96 6.07 18.74
C HIS A 5 -33.44 4.62 18.70
N GLU A 6 -32.66 3.70 19.28
CA GLU A 6 -32.98 2.29 19.40
C GLU A 6 -32.53 1.76 20.78
N PRO A 7 -33.15 0.70 21.31
CA PRO A 7 -32.82 0.13 22.61
C PRO A 7 -31.62 -0.84 22.58
N TYR A 8 -30.85 -0.91 21.49
CA TYR A 8 -29.70 -1.81 21.38
C TYR A 8 -28.44 -1.21 22.02
N GLY A 9 -27.80 -1.97 22.93
CA GLY A 9 -26.54 -1.60 23.61
C GLY A 9 -25.31 -2.38 23.14
N GLN A 10 -25.40 -3.07 22.00
CA GLN A 10 -24.31 -3.90 21.47
C GLN A 10 -23.36 -3.09 20.59
N VAL A 11 -22.08 -3.44 20.64
CA VAL A 11 -21.03 -2.87 19.79
C VAL A 11 -20.65 -3.90 18.73
N GLU A 12 -20.79 -3.52 17.46
CA GLU A 12 -20.36 -4.32 16.32
C GLU A 12 -19.15 -3.69 15.65
N VAL A 13 -18.11 -4.49 15.37
CA VAL A 13 -16.88 -4.03 14.74
C VAL A 13 -16.94 -4.34 13.23
N CYS A 14 -17.16 -3.32 12.41
CA CYS A 14 -17.21 -3.49 10.95
C CYS A 14 -15.83 -3.58 10.30
N SER A 15 -14.82 -2.94 10.89
CA SER A 15 -13.45 -2.93 10.37
C SER A 15 -12.46 -2.49 11.44
N VAL A 16 -11.21 -2.89 11.27
CA VAL A 16 -10.09 -2.48 12.13
C VAL A 16 -9.04 -1.75 11.31
N GLY A 17 -8.33 -0.80 11.94
CA GLY A 17 -7.26 -0.05 11.31
C GLY A 17 -6.16 -0.99 10.81
N THR A 18 -6.01 -1.07 9.49
CA THR A 18 -4.98 -1.88 8.83
C THR A 18 -4.29 -1.06 7.76
N ARG A 19 -3.00 -1.36 7.52
CA ARG A 19 -2.25 -0.76 6.42
C ARG A 19 -2.62 -1.47 5.13
N VAL A 20 -3.15 -0.73 4.16
CA VAL A 20 -3.37 -1.24 2.81
C VAL A 20 -2.39 -0.56 1.86
N PRO A 21 -1.68 -1.29 0.97
CA PRO A 21 -0.77 -0.69 0.00
C PRO A 21 -1.49 0.32 -0.89
N TYR A 22 -0.87 1.50 -1.06
CA TYR A 22 -1.44 2.54 -1.92
C TYR A 22 -1.00 2.38 -3.37
N TYR A 23 -1.93 2.69 -4.26
CA TYR A 23 -1.68 2.74 -5.68
C TYR A 23 -2.28 4.01 -6.24
N LEU A 24 -1.52 4.70 -7.09
CA LEU A 24 -2.08 5.74 -7.92
C LEU A 24 -3.12 5.11 -8.86
N ASN A 25 -4.15 5.87 -9.19
CA ASN A 25 -5.11 5.53 -10.22
C ASN A 25 -5.21 6.70 -11.20
N ARG A 26 -5.97 6.52 -12.29
CA ARG A 26 -6.13 7.56 -13.32
C ARG A 26 -6.57 8.91 -12.76
N SER A 27 -7.55 8.93 -11.84
CA SER A 27 -8.08 10.16 -11.28
C SER A 27 -7.02 10.94 -10.50
N VAL A 28 -6.23 10.25 -9.67
CA VAL A 28 -5.14 10.89 -8.92
C VAL A 28 -4.03 11.35 -9.84
N ILE A 29 -3.66 10.55 -10.86
CA ILE A 29 -2.64 10.92 -11.84
C ILE A 29 -3.04 12.22 -12.54
N LEU A 30 -4.28 12.29 -13.06
CA LEU A 30 -4.79 13.48 -13.72
C LEU A 30 -4.79 14.70 -12.80
N LEU A 31 -5.21 14.52 -11.55
CA LEU A 31 -5.20 15.63 -10.59
C LEU A 31 -3.78 16.09 -10.28
N LEU A 32 -2.83 15.18 -10.09
CA LEU A 32 -1.44 15.56 -9.85
C LEU A 32 -0.81 16.24 -11.07
N SER A 33 -1.10 15.78 -12.29
CA SER A 33 -0.69 16.46 -13.53
C SER A 33 -1.25 17.88 -13.60
N SER A 34 -2.51 18.10 -13.22
CA SER A 34 -3.11 19.45 -13.21
C SER A 34 -2.47 20.38 -12.17
N HIS A 35 -1.85 19.83 -11.13
CA HIS A 35 -1.06 20.57 -10.14
C HIS A 35 0.42 20.72 -10.54
N GLY A 36 0.79 20.36 -11.78
CA GLY A 36 2.13 20.56 -12.33
C GLY A 36 3.11 19.41 -12.11
N VAL A 37 2.66 18.24 -11.65
CA VAL A 37 3.53 17.05 -11.60
C VAL A 37 3.79 16.54 -13.01
N GLU A 38 5.06 16.49 -13.40
CA GLU A 38 5.45 16.03 -14.73
C GLU A 38 5.13 14.54 -14.95
N ASP A 39 4.69 14.21 -16.17
CA ASP A 39 4.37 12.83 -16.53
C ASP A 39 5.55 11.86 -16.41
N ALA A 40 6.79 12.39 -16.49
CA ALA A 40 8.00 11.61 -16.29
C ALA A 40 8.06 10.98 -14.89
N VAL A 41 7.49 11.63 -13.88
CA VAL A 41 7.41 11.10 -12.50
C VAL A 41 6.52 9.86 -12.46
N PHE A 42 5.36 9.89 -13.12
CA PHE A 42 4.46 8.73 -13.18
C PHE A 42 5.07 7.59 -13.98
N ARG A 43 5.68 7.90 -15.14
CA ARG A 43 6.41 6.91 -15.95
C ARG A 43 7.55 6.27 -15.17
N GLY A 44 8.32 7.05 -14.41
CA GLY A 44 9.39 6.52 -13.56
C GLY A 44 8.89 5.65 -12.41
N LYS A 45 7.70 5.93 -11.84
CA LYS A 45 7.06 5.04 -10.85
C LYS A 45 6.54 3.75 -11.49
N GLN A 46 5.92 3.87 -12.67
CA GLN A 46 5.45 2.73 -13.44
C GLN A 46 6.59 1.80 -13.84
N GLN A 47 7.70 2.35 -14.36
CA GLN A 47 8.85 1.55 -14.77
C GLN A 47 9.47 0.81 -13.58
N ARG A 48 9.68 1.49 -12.45
CA ARG A 48 10.16 0.84 -11.21
C ARG A 48 9.26 -0.31 -10.76
N MET A 49 7.94 -0.13 -10.82
CA MET A 49 7.00 -1.20 -10.50
C MET A 49 7.16 -2.40 -11.45
N LEU A 50 7.33 -2.16 -12.76
CA LEU A 50 7.56 -3.24 -13.73
C LEU A 50 8.88 -3.97 -13.43
N ASP A 51 9.97 -3.24 -13.22
CA ASP A 51 11.28 -3.80 -12.93
C ASP A 51 11.26 -4.67 -11.66
N GLN A 52 10.54 -4.22 -10.62
CA GLN A 52 10.37 -4.99 -9.38
C GLN A 52 9.52 -6.26 -9.58
N LEU A 53 8.47 -6.19 -10.39
CA LEU A 53 7.61 -7.34 -10.73
C LEU A 53 8.33 -8.36 -11.62
N ASP A 54 9.26 -7.92 -12.46
CA ASP A 54 10.08 -8.83 -13.26
C ASP A 54 11.21 -9.44 -12.41
N SER A 55 11.85 -8.62 -11.58
CA SER A 55 12.95 -9.05 -10.71
C SER A 55 12.52 -10.12 -9.69
N MET A 56 11.30 -10.05 -9.14
CA MET A 56 10.80 -11.07 -8.18
C MET A 56 10.72 -12.50 -8.74
N LEU A 57 10.73 -12.67 -10.06
CA LEU A 57 10.75 -14.00 -10.69
C LEU A 57 12.12 -14.67 -10.62
N SER A 58 13.16 -13.90 -10.28
CA SER A 58 14.55 -14.34 -10.40
C SER A 58 15.43 -14.02 -9.20
N ASP A 59 15.07 -13.00 -8.44
CA ASP A 59 15.74 -12.55 -7.23
C ASP A 59 14.84 -12.79 -6.00
N THR A 60 15.23 -13.76 -5.19
CA THR A 60 14.54 -14.14 -3.95
C THR A 60 14.42 -12.97 -2.98
N GLU A 61 15.44 -12.11 -2.88
CA GLU A 61 15.42 -10.97 -1.96
C GLU A 61 14.39 -9.92 -2.39
N THR A 62 14.32 -9.64 -3.70
CA THR A 62 13.26 -8.79 -4.23
C THR A 62 11.87 -9.41 -4.04
N ALA A 63 11.71 -10.72 -4.18
CA ALA A 63 10.44 -11.40 -3.90
C ALA A 63 10.02 -11.26 -2.42
N ILE A 64 10.96 -11.49 -1.49
CA ILE A 64 10.77 -11.31 -0.04
C ILE A 64 10.34 -9.88 0.29
N ARG A 65 10.99 -8.88 -0.32
CA ARG A 65 10.69 -7.46 -0.09
C ARG A 65 9.35 -7.04 -0.69
N MET A 66 9.00 -7.54 -1.87
CA MET A 66 7.81 -7.08 -2.61
C MET A 66 6.53 -7.79 -2.19
N LEU A 67 6.57 -9.09 -1.91
CA LEU A 67 5.38 -9.89 -1.66
C LEU A 67 4.52 -9.37 -0.47
N PRO A 68 5.09 -8.89 0.65
CA PRO A 68 4.32 -8.29 1.74
C PRO A 68 3.68 -6.93 1.36
N ARG A 69 4.30 -6.21 0.43
CA ARG A 69 3.93 -4.84 0.01
C ARG A 69 2.83 -4.81 -1.03
N LEU A 70 2.58 -5.94 -1.69
CA LEU A 70 1.61 -6.04 -2.76
C LEU A 70 0.25 -6.49 -2.24
N SER A 71 -0.79 -6.06 -2.93
CA SER A 71 -2.16 -6.53 -2.71
C SER A 71 -2.44 -7.66 -3.69
N GLY A 72 -3.17 -8.70 -3.30
CA GLY A 72 -3.54 -9.76 -4.24
C GLY A 72 -3.80 -11.10 -3.57
N PRO A 73 -2.74 -11.87 -3.22
CA PRO A 73 -2.91 -13.20 -2.65
C PRO A 73 -3.62 -13.11 -1.30
N ASP A 74 -4.39 -14.14 -0.97
CA ASP A 74 -4.90 -14.36 0.39
C ASP A 74 -3.73 -14.25 1.39
N SER A 75 -4.04 -13.73 2.57
CA SER A 75 -3.11 -13.66 3.69
C SER A 75 -2.41 -15.00 3.96
N ASP A 76 -3.09 -16.13 3.82
CA ASP A 76 -2.49 -17.44 4.10
C ASP A 76 -1.58 -17.93 2.98
N LEU A 77 -1.99 -17.77 1.72
CA LEU A 77 -1.10 -18.07 0.58
C LEU A 77 0.17 -17.21 0.64
N ARG A 78 0.02 -15.92 0.96
CA ARG A 78 1.16 -14.99 1.09
C ARG A 78 2.14 -15.44 2.17
N LYS A 79 1.64 -15.85 3.34
CA LYS A 79 2.48 -16.39 4.43
C LYS A 79 3.24 -17.63 3.98
N SER A 80 2.58 -18.57 3.30
CA SER A 80 3.21 -19.79 2.79
C SER A 80 4.31 -19.49 1.78
N LEU A 81 4.04 -18.60 0.81
CA LEU A 81 5.03 -18.17 -0.18
C LEU A 81 6.23 -17.47 0.48
N LEU A 82 5.98 -16.60 1.46
CA LEU A 82 7.04 -15.97 2.24
C LEU A 82 7.87 -17.01 2.99
N TYR A 83 7.24 -17.96 3.66
CA TYR A 83 7.94 -19.03 4.38
C TYR A 83 8.87 -19.83 3.45
N MET A 84 8.37 -20.22 2.27
CA MET A 84 9.19 -20.89 1.24
C MET A 84 10.43 -20.07 0.86
N LEU A 85 10.26 -18.77 0.62
CA LEU A 85 11.38 -17.87 0.30
C LEU A 85 12.39 -17.80 1.45
N TYR A 86 11.92 -17.70 2.70
CA TYR A 86 12.80 -17.63 3.88
C TYR A 86 13.54 -18.94 4.17
N THR A 87 13.02 -20.10 3.76
CA THR A 87 13.73 -21.37 3.86
C THR A 87 14.78 -21.58 2.76
N GLY A 88 14.99 -20.59 1.89
CA GLY A 88 15.97 -20.64 0.81
C GLY A 88 15.43 -21.21 -0.51
N LEU A 89 14.12 -21.43 -0.64
CA LEU A 89 13.54 -21.74 -1.95
C LEU A 89 13.56 -20.48 -2.81
N SER A 90 13.78 -20.67 -4.11
CA SER A 90 13.77 -19.59 -5.08
C SER A 90 12.76 -19.87 -6.19
N PRO A 91 12.14 -18.84 -6.78
CA PRO A 91 11.29 -19.01 -7.96
C PRO A 91 12.03 -19.62 -9.15
N ARG A 92 13.37 -19.62 -9.17
CA ARG A 92 14.16 -20.28 -10.23
C ARG A 92 14.25 -21.80 -10.05
N MET A 93 14.06 -22.29 -8.83
CA MET A 93 14.28 -23.69 -8.47
C MET A 93 12.97 -24.45 -8.24
N ASP A 94 11.93 -23.76 -7.76
CA ASP A 94 10.65 -24.36 -7.43
C ASP A 94 9.55 -23.93 -8.43
N PRO A 95 8.99 -24.85 -9.23
CA PRO A 95 7.97 -24.52 -10.23
C PRO A 95 6.69 -23.93 -9.62
N PHE A 96 6.26 -24.40 -8.45
CA PHE A 96 5.06 -23.90 -7.79
C PHE A 96 5.22 -22.44 -7.37
N LEU A 97 6.36 -22.10 -6.77
CA LEU A 97 6.71 -20.74 -6.38
C LEU A 97 6.82 -19.83 -7.61
N LEU A 98 7.43 -20.31 -8.71
CA LEU A 98 7.51 -19.57 -9.96
C LEU A 98 6.13 -19.23 -10.53
N ASP A 99 5.24 -20.21 -10.60
CA ASP A 99 3.88 -20.04 -11.11
C ASP A 99 3.08 -19.07 -10.25
N CYS A 100 3.22 -19.17 -8.92
CA CYS A 100 2.61 -18.21 -7.99
C CYS A 100 3.10 -16.78 -8.22
N MET A 101 4.41 -16.58 -8.38
CA MET A 101 4.98 -15.25 -8.66
C MET A 101 4.54 -14.72 -10.02
N ASN A 102 4.48 -15.56 -11.04
CA ASN A 102 3.96 -15.19 -12.36
C ASN A 102 2.48 -14.81 -12.32
N ALA A 103 1.66 -15.49 -11.51
CA ALA A 103 0.26 -15.14 -11.32
C ALA A 103 0.11 -13.77 -10.64
N ILE A 104 0.89 -13.50 -9.59
CA ILE A 104 0.93 -12.20 -8.89
C ILE A 104 1.36 -11.10 -9.86
N ARG A 105 2.46 -11.31 -10.60
CA ARG A 105 2.93 -10.39 -11.63
C ARG A 105 1.84 -10.10 -12.66
N SER A 106 1.21 -11.14 -13.21
CA SER A 106 0.15 -11.01 -14.21
C SER A 106 -1.04 -10.21 -13.69
N HIS A 107 -1.45 -10.42 -12.44
CA HIS A 107 -2.51 -9.65 -11.78
C HIS A 107 -2.17 -8.15 -11.71
N HIS A 108 -0.94 -7.81 -11.33
CA HIS A 108 -0.49 -6.43 -11.24
C HIS A 108 -0.32 -5.78 -12.62
N LEU A 109 0.25 -6.48 -13.60
CA LEU A 109 0.35 -6.00 -14.98
C LEU A 109 -1.03 -5.74 -15.60
N TYR A 110 -1.98 -6.64 -15.38
CA TYR A 110 -3.36 -6.45 -15.81
C TYR A 110 -3.98 -5.20 -15.18
N SER A 111 -3.83 -5.04 -13.87
CA SER A 111 -4.34 -3.88 -13.12
C SER A 111 -3.68 -2.56 -13.56
N LEU A 112 -2.38 -2.58 -13.83
CA LEU A 112 -1.64 -1.44 -14.36
C LEU A 112 -2.20 -1.05 -15.74
N ARG A 113 -2.33 -2.01 -16.66
CA ARG A 113 -2.88 -1.77 -18.01
C ARG A 113 -4.33 -1.28 -17.97
N LYS A 114 -5.18 -1.90 -17.16
CA LYS A 114 -6.64 -1.62 -17.15
C LYS A 114 -7.03 -0.44 -16.28
N LYS A 115 -6.27 -0.10 -15.23
CA LYS A 115 -6.66 0.92 -14.23
C LYS A 115 -5.59 1.98 -13.97
N ALA A 116 -4.44 1.92 -14.65
CA ALA A 116 -3.25 2.73 -14.33
C ALA A 116 -2.88 2.61 -12.84
N ARG A 117 -3.00 1.39 -12.29
CA ARG A 117 -2.79 1.10 -10.86
C ARG A 117 -1.29 1.03 -10.54
N ILE A 118 -0.63 2.18 -10.44
CA ILE A 118 0.82 2.29 -10.19
C ILE A 118 1.09 2.20 -8.69
N PHE A 119 1.89 1.22 -8.28
CA PHE A 119 2.28 1.03 -6.88
C PHE A 119 3.15 2.19 -6.36
N VAL A 120 2.90 2.63 -5.12
CA VAL A 120 3.69 3.66 -4.45
C VAL A 120 4.29 3.09 -3.17
N GLU A 121 5.61 2.88 -3.14
CA GLU A 121 6.31 2.22 -2.04
C GLU A 121 6.06 2.87 -0.67
N CYS A 122 6.14 4.20 -0.59
CA CYS A 122 5.90 4.97 0.63
C CYS A 122 4.41 5.33 0.84
N GLY A 123 3.51 4.82 0.00
CA GLY A 123 2.09 5.12 0.07
C GLY A 123 1.31 4.05 0.82
N ALA A 124 0.33 4.48 1.63
CA ALA A 124 -0.61 3.60 2.28
C ALA A 124 -2.02 4.20 2.29
N VAL A 125 -3.03 3.35 2.23
CA VAL A 125 -4.41 3.70 2.62
C VAL A 125 -4.55 3.34 4.09
N LEU A 126 -4.96 4.32 4.88
CA LEU A 126 -5.10 4.24 6.33
C LEU A 126 -6.49 4.70 6.75
N MET A 127 -6.93 4.25 7.92
CA MET A 127 -8.12 4.79 8.57
C MET A 127 -7.77 6.14 9.22
N GLY A 128 -8.47 7.20 8.83
CA GLY A 128 -8.31 8.52 9.44
C GLY A 128 -9.11 8.67 10.73
N GLY A 129 -8.57 9.39 11.70
CA GLY A 129 -9.22 9.80 12.94
C GLY A 129 -9.14 11.31 13.13
N VAL A 130 -9.97 11.83 14.03
CA VAL A 130 -9.89 13.24 14.48
C VAL A 130 -8.90 13.31 15.63
N ASP A 131 -8.23 14.44 15.83
CA ASP A 131 -7.49 14.69 17.05
C ASP A 131 -8.43 15.29 18.11
N GLU A 132 -8.97 14.45 18.98
CA GLU A 132 -9.89 14.89 20.03
C GLU A 132 -9.21 15.73 21.13
N TYR A 133 -7.87 15.74 21.19
CA TYR A 133 -7.10 16.46 22.20
C TYR A 133 -6.62 17.84 21.73
N GLY A 134 -6.71 18.13 20.42
CA GLY A 134 -6.29 19.42 19.86
C GLY A 134 -4.79 19.69 20.00
N ILE A 135 -3.97 18.64 19.93
CA ILE A 135 -2.52 18.69 20.02
C ILE A 135 -1.91 19.08 18.66
N LEU A 136 -2.51 18.61 17.57
CA LEU A 136 -2.01 18.83 16.21
C LEU A 136 -2.31 20.26 15.73
N PRO A 137 -1.28 21.00 15.26
CA PRO A 137 -1.48 22.30 14.63
C PRO A 137 -2.28 22.21 13.34
N GLU A 138 -2.76 23.36 12.85
CA GLU A 138 -3.38 23.45 11.53
C GLU A 138 -2.41 22.96 10.44
N PHE A 139 -2.94 22.23 9.46
CA PHE A 139 -2.18 21.59 8.37
C PHE A 139 -1.19 20.50 8.78
N CYS A 140 -1.26 20.01 10.02
CA CYS A 140 -0.45 18.88 10.49
C CYS A 140 -1.26 17.59 10.64
N VAL A 141 -0.59 16.45 10.46
CA VAL A 141 -1.14 15.10 10.68
C VAL A 141 -0.15 14.21 11.42
N PHE A 142 -0.67 13.35 12.30
CA PHE A 142 0.12 12.29 12.89
C PHE A 142 -0.10 10.99 12.11
N VAL A 143 0.98 10.42 11.57
CA VAL A 143 0.94 9.15 10.86
C VAL A 143 1.99 8.19 11.43
N GLN A 144 1.53 7.06 11.93
CA GLN A 144 2.39 5.97 12.38
C GLN A 144 1.89 4.66 11.77
N VAL A 145 2.78 3.98 11.06
CA VAL A 145 2.46 2.74 10.36
C VAL A 145 3.44 1.66 10.80
N GLU A 146 2.93 0.49 11.16
CA GLU A 146 3.79 -0.65 11.48
C GLU A 146 4.61 -1.03 10.23
N ARG A 147 5.93 -1.11 10.39
CA ARG A 147 6.82 -1.56 9.32
C ARG A 147 6.64 -3.06 9.10
N GLU A 148 6.71 -3.47 7.84
CA GLU A 148 6.74 -4.89 7.47
C GLU A 148 7.96 -5.54 8.12
N LYS A 149 7.72 -6.63 8.85
CA LYS A 149 8.75 -7.37 9.56
C LYS A 149 9.50 -8.26 8.59
N HIS A 150 10.82 -8.32 8.75
CA HIS A 150 11.51 -9.58 8.48
C HIS A 150 11.05 -10.58 9.57
N PRO A 151 10.68 -11.83 9.26
CA PRO A 151 10.24 -12.82 10.26
C PRO A 151 11.26 -13.09 11.37
N LEU A 152 12.51 -12.71 11.14
CA LEU A 152 13.61 -12.82 12.11
C LEU A 152 13.79 -11.58 13.01
N GLU A 153 13.12 -10.46 12.71
CA GLU A 153 13.19 -9.25 13.52
C GLU A 153 12.11 -9.25 14.62
N THR A 154 12.56 -9.27 15.88
CA THR A 154 11.72 -9.32 17.09
C THR A 154 11.26 -7.95 17.57
N GLN A 155 11.89 -6.86 17.12
CA GLN A 155 11.58 -5.50 17.60
C GLN A 155 10.54 -4.81 16.70
N LYS A 156 9.38 -4.50 17.28
CA LYS A 156 8.37 -3.64 16.65
C LYS A 156 8.84 -2.19 16.63
N GLY A 157 9.51 -1.78 15.57
CA GLY A 157 9.85 -0.38 15.34
C GLY A 157 8.70 0.38 14.68
N CYS A 158 7.78 0.94 15.48
CA CYS A 158 6.83 1.94 14.97
C CYS A 158 7.45 3.32 15.13
N LYS A 159 7.94 3.91 14.04
CA LYS A 159 8.40 5.30 14.02
C LYS A 159 7.37 6.18 13.30
N PRO A 160 7.02 7.35 13.85
CA PRO A 160 6.21 8.32 13.14
C PRO A 160 6.82 8.68 11.79
N VAL A 161 5.97 8.95 10.81
CA VAL A 161 6.39 9.55 9.53
C VAL A 161 6.79 11.00 9.83
N VAL A 162 7.93 11.42 9.29
CA VAL A 162 8.46 12.77 9.47
C VAL A 162 8.62 13.41 8.09
N GLY A 163 8.08 14.61 7.94
CA GLY A 163 8.17 15.41 6.72
C GLY A 163 6.84 15.48 5.96
N PRO A 164 6.84 16.20 4.82
CA PRO A 164 5.61 16.49 4.10
C PRO A 164 4.94 15.22 3.57
N VAL A 165 3.63 15.12 3.77
CA VAL A 165 2.80 14.02 3.30
C VAL A 165 1.70 14.52 2.38
N LEU A 166 1.43 13.75 1.32
CA LEU A 166 0.31 13.97 0.43
C LEU A 166 -0.87 13.13 0.93
N VAL A 167 -1.96 13.78 1.35
CA VAL A 167 -3.18 13.12 1.80
C VAL A 167 -4.27 13.26 0.74
N THR A 168 -4.96 12.16 0.47
CA THR A 168 -6.09 12.16 -0.46
C THR A 168 -7.15 11.16 -0.03
N LYS A 169 -8.40 11.41 -0.45
CA LYS A 169 -9.53 10.52 -0.23
C LYS A 169 -10.12 10.12 -1.59
N HIS A 170 -10.32 8.82 -1.80
CA HIS A 170 -11.00 8.33 -2.99
C HIS A 170 -12.53 8.34 -2.82
N PRO A 171 -13.31 8.64 -3.88
CA PRO A 171 -12.87 9.07 -5.21
C PRO A 171 -12.35 10.53 -5.19
N VAL A 172 -11.41 10.83 -6.08
CA VAL A 172 -10.82 12.17 -6.22
C VAL A 172 -11.48 12.87 -7.40
N THR A 173 -12.15 13.99 -7.13
CA THR A 173 -12.91 14.74 -8.15
C THR A 173 -12.60 16.24 -8.12
N HIS A 174 -12.24 16.81 -6.97
CA HIS A 174 -11.96 18.23 -6.81
C HIS A 174 -10.45 18.47 -6.52
N PRO A 175 -9.84 19.58 -6.96
CA PRO A 175 -8.46 19.93 -6.61
C PRO A 175 -8.15 19.86 -5.11
N GLY A 176 -9.11 20.23 -4.27
CA GLY A 176 -9.00 20.17 -2.82
C GLY A 176 -9.05 18.76 -2.19
N ASP A 177 -9.29 17.71 -2.96
CA ASP A 177 -9.28 16.30 -2.50
C ASP A 177 -7.86 15.75 -2.33
N VAL A 178 -6.85 16.52 -2.74
CA VAL A 178 -5.44 16.26 -2.51
C VAL A 178 -4.87 17.43 -1.74
N ARG A 179 -4.18 17.14 -0.63
CA ARG A 179 -3.57 18.16 0.22
C ARG A 179 -2.16 17.75 0.62
N MET A 180 -1.26 18.73 0.62
CA MET A 180 0.04 18.62 1.28
C MET A 180 -0.13 19.02 2.74
N LEU A 181 0.29 18.14 3.65
CA LEU A 181 0.25 18.34 5.10
C LEU A 181 1.64 18.01 5.69
N LEU A 182 1.87 18.40 6.93
CA LEU A 182 3.11 18.15 7.68
C LEU A 182 2.95 17.12 8.78
#